data_AF-A0AAW1TDQ4-F1
#
_entry.id   AF-A0AAW1TDQ4-F1
#
_cell.length_a   1.000
_cell.length_b   1.000
_cell.length_c   1.000
_cell.angle_alpha   90.00
_cell.angle_beta   90.00
_cell.angle_gamma   90.00
#
_symmetry.space_group_name_H-M   'P 1'
#
loop_
_entity.id
_entity.type
_entity.pdbx_description
1 polymer ?
#
loop_
_entity_poly.entity_id
_entity_poly.type
_entity_poly.pdbx_seq_one_letter_code
_entity_poly.pdbx_strand_id
1 'polypeptide(L)'
;VLARRKARLAPYDRALQKFQYGAALDAALAGGQPQVVASVLEELAARGGLTAALGGRDADGLVPLLDHLRKYIVEPRYARLLVGIAHRVIDIYAAVVGASAEVDEKLQQLQGRVKLEVALQADLRRLQGSLEPLLAASLGMPRG
;
A
#
# COMPACT_ATOMS: atom_id res chain seq x y z
N VAL A 1 -21.80 -31.34 19.46
CA VAL A 1 -21.60 -30.76 18.10
C VAL A 1 -21.44 -29.26 18.25
N LEU A 2 -20.22 -28.73 18.10
CA LEU A 2 -19.94 -27.31 18.30
C LEU A 2 -20.52 -26.51 17.12
N ALA A 3 -21.50 -25.66 17.43
CA ALA A 3 -22.13 -24.76 16.48
C ALA A 3 -21.08 -23.82 15.89
N ARG A 4 -20.79 -24.00 14.59
CA ARG A 4 -19.95 -23.11 13.78
C ARG A 4 -20.64 -21.74 13.75
N ARG A 5 -20.22 -20.80 14.61
CA ARG A 5 -20.65 -19.41 14.52
C ARG A 5 -20.30 -18.93 13.11
N LYS A 6 -21.31 -18.72 12.25
CA LYS A 6 -21.16 -17.96 11.01
C LYS A 6 -20.72 -16.56 11.44
N ALA A 7 -19.41 -16.32 11.48
CA ALA A 7 -18.87 -14.97 11.58
C ALA A 7 -19.57 -14.15 10.50
N ARG A 8 -20.19 -13.03 10.89
CA ARG A 8 -20.77 -12.10 9.94
C ARG A 8 -19.61 -11.61 9.07
N LEU A 9 -19.45 -12.23 7.89
CA LEU A 9 -18.45 -11.87 6.89
C LEU A 9 -18.49 -10.36 6.72
N ALA A 10 -17.35 -9.71 6.89
CA ALA A 10 -17.26 -8.28 6.74
C ALA A 10 -17.68 -7.90 5.30
N PRO A 11 -18.17 -6.67 5.06
CA PRO A 11 -18.62 -6.27 3.73
C PRO A 11 -17.57 -6.51 2.64
N TYR A 12 -16.28 -6.31 2.96
CA TYR A 12 -15.16 -6.58 2.06
C TYR A 12 -14.97 -8.08 1.76
N ASP A 13 -15.12 -8.97 2.75
CA ASP A 13 -15.01 -10.43 2.54
C ASP A 13 -16.06 -10.95 1.55
N ARG A 14 -17.29 -10.41 1.66
CA ARG A 14 -18.40 -10.78 0.75
C ARG A 14 -18.12 -10.30 -0.67
N ALA A 15 -17.57 -9.10 -0.83
CA ALA A 15 -17.22 -8.54 -2.12
C ALA A 15 -16.05 -9.31 -2.78
N LEU A 16 -15.05 -9.71 -2.00
CA LEU A 16 -13.93 -10.54 -2.46
C LEU A 16 -14.38 -11.93 -2.93
N GLN A 17 -15.35 -12.55 -2.26
CA GLN A 17 -15.94 -13.83 -2.70
C GLN A 17 -16.75 -13.71 -3.99
N LYS A 18 -17.29 -12.53 -4.28
CA LYS A 18 -18.08 -12.24 -5.48
C LYS A 18 -17.26 -11.66 -6.63
N PHE A 19 -15.92 -11.63 -6.52
CA PHE A 19 -15.03 -11.02 -7.51
C PHE A 19 -15.29 -9.51 -7.71
N GLN A 20 -15.93 -8.84 -6.75
CA GLN A 20 -16.23 -7.41 -6.78
C GLN A 20 -15.08 -6.63 -6.15
N TYR A 21 -13.92 -6.63 -6.81
CA TYR A 21 -12.67 -6.14 -6.25
C TYR A 21 -12.65 -4.64 -5.93
N GLY A 22 -13.29 -3.81 -6.77
CA GLY A 22 -13.44 -2.37 -6.49
C GLY A 22 -14.26 -2.13 -5.21
N ALA A 23 -15.45 -2.73 -5.13
CA ALA A 23 -16.33 -2.61 -3.97
C ALA A 23 -15.71 -3.16 -2.67
N ALA A 24 -14.88 -4.20 -2.77
CA ALA A 24 -14.12 -4.71 -1.62
C ALA A 24 -13.14 -3.67 -1.07
N LEU A 25 -12.39 -3.01 -1.96
CA LEU A 25 -11.47 -1.94 -1.59
C LEU A 25 -12.23 -0.73 -1.04
N ASP A 26 -13.36 -0.35 -1.63
CA ASP A 26 -14.16 0.79 -1.17
C ASP A 26 -14.73 0.54 0.22
N ALA A 27 -15.24 -0.66 0.49
CA ALA A 27 -15.73 -1.05 1.81
C ALA A 27 -14.61 -1.01 2.87
N ALA A 28 -13.39 -1.39 2.51
CA ALA A 28 -12.23 -1.32 3.40
C ALA A 28 -11.83 0.13 3.68
N LEU A 29 -11.77 0.97 2.64
CA LEU A 29 -11.43 2.39 2.74
C LEU A 29 -12.46 3.16 3.57
N ALA A 30 -13.75 2.87 3.42
CA ALA A 30 -14.82 3.47 4.21
C ALA A 30 -14.70 3.11 5.71
N GLY A 31 -14.16 1.93 6.03
CA GLY A 31 -13.87 1.53 7.41
C GLY A 31 -12.69 2.27 8.04
N GLY A 32 -11.79 2.85 7.23
CA GLY A 32 -10.69 3.71 7.66
C GLY A 32 -9.58 3.04 8.47
N GLN A 33 -9.69 1.74 8.77
CA GLN A 33 -8.70 1.01 9.56
C GLN A 33 -7.52 0.57 8.68
N PRO A 34 -6.29 1.05 8.92
CA PRO A 34 -5.15 0.79 8.04
C PRO A 34 -4.75 -0.69 7.99
N GLN A 35 -4.92 -1.46 9.09
CA GLN A 35 -4.72 -2.90 9.05
C GLN A 35 -5.68 -3.58 8.05
N VAL A 36 -6.97 -3.22 8.10
CA VAL A 36 -8.00 -3.83 7.25
C VAL A 36 -7.75 -3.49 5.78
N VAL A 37 -7.45 -2.22 5.48
CA VAL A 37 -7.13 -1.79 4.12
C VAL A 37 -5.88 -2.50 3.60
N ALA A 38 -4.82 -2.61 4.40
CA ALA A 38 -3.61 -3.34 4.03
C ALA A 38 -3.91 -4.82 3.73
N SER A 39 -4.66 -5.50 4.60
CA SER A 39 -5.05 -6.90 4.37
C SER A 39 -5.85 -7.09 3.09
N VAL A 40 -6.81 -6.20 2.80
CA VAL A 40 -7.59 -6.28 1.55
C VAL A 40 -6.71 -6.04 0.32
N LEU A 41 -5.77 -5.09 0.38
CA LEU A 41 -4.81 -4.84 -0.70
C LEU A 41 -3.88 -6.04 -0.94
N GLU A 42 -3.41 -6.69 0.12
CA GLU A 42 -2.61 -7.93 0.03
C GLU A 42 -3.40 -9.07 -0.59
N GLU A 43 -4.65 -9.28 -0.18
CA GLU A 43 -5.50 -10.32 -0.76
C GLU A 43 -5.84 -10.05 -2.23
N LEU A 44 -6.08 -8.79 -2.59
CA LEU A 44 -6.24 -8.38 -3.99
C LEU A 44 -4.97 -8.65 -4.80
N ALA A 45 -3.80 -8.41 -4.23
CA ALA A 45 -2.52 -8.69 -4.88
C ALA A 45 -2.34 -10.19 -5.12
N ALA A 46 -2.59 -11.01 -4.09
CA ALA A 46 -2.47 -12.47 -4.15
C ALA A 46 -3.43 -13.10 -5.18
N ARG A 47 -4.59 -12.48 -5.41
CA ARG A 47 -5.61 -12.96 -6.37
C ARG A 47 -5.47 -12.35 -7.77
N GLY A 48 -4.47 -11.49 -8.01
CA GLY A 48 -4.33 -10.76 -9.28
C GLY A 48 -5.44 -9.73 -9.52
N GLY A 49 -6.24 -9.39 -8.50
CA GLY A 49 -7.37 -8.48 -8.58
C GLY A 49 -7.02 -7.00 -8.45
N LEU A 50 -5.75 -6.65 -8.19
CA LEU A 50 -5.32 -5.25 -7.98
C LEU A 50 -5.67 -4.34 -9.16
N THR A 51 -5.39 -4.75 -10.39
CA THR A 51 -5.66 -3.91 -11.58
C THR A 51 -7.15 -3.60 -11.70
N ALA A 52 -8.01 -4.59 -11.46
CA ALA A 52 -9.46 -4.43 -11.47
C ALA A 52 -9.99 -3.64 -10.25
N ALA A 53 -9.30 -3.70 -9.11
CA ALA A 53 -9.68 -2.93 -7.92
C ALA A 53 -9.31 -1.45 -8.04
N LEU A 54 -8.15 -1.14 -8.65
CA LEU A 54 -7.57 0.19 -8.74
C LEU A 54 -7.98 0.93 -10.02
N GLY A 55 -8.23 0.21 -11.12
CA GLY A 55 -8.57 0.79 -12.41
C GLY A 55 -10.04 1.19 -12.53
N GLY A 56 -10.33 2.12 -13.46
CA GLY A 56 -11.70 2.54 -13.79
C GLY A 56 -12.42 3.30 -12.67
N ARG A 57 -11.68 3.87 -11.71
CA ARG A 57 -12.25 4.71 -10.65
C ARG A 57 -12.39 6.14 -11.18
N ASP A 58 -13.49 6.77 -10.80
CA ASP A 58 -13.70 8.21 -10.94
C ASP A 58 -13.02 8.98 -9.79
N ALA A 59 -13.13 10.31 -9.81
CA ALA A 59 -12.53 11.15 -8.78
C ALA A 59 -13.02 10.75 -7.36
N ASP A 60 -14.32 10.52 -7.19
CA ASP A 60 -14.93 10.16 -5.91
C ASP A 60 -14.40 8.84 -5.35
N GLY A 61 -14.16 7.83 -6.22
CA GLY A 61 -13.55 6.57 -5.82
C GLY A 61 -12.03 6.64 -5.64
N LEU A 62 -11.36 7.59 -6.28
CA LEU A 62 -9.91 7.73 -6.24
C LEU A 62 -9.42 8.56 -5.05
N VAL A 63 -10.16 9.60 -4.65
CA VAL A 63 -9.79 10.50 -3.54
C VAL A 63 -9.57 9.75 -2.21
N PRO A 64 -10.48 8.87 -1.74
CA PRO A 64 -10.28 8.15 -0.48
C PRO A 64 -9.05 7.23 -0.51
N LEU A 65 -8.76 6.63 -1.66
CA LEU A 65 -7.57 5.81 -1.85
C LEU A 65 -6.30 6.65 -1.78
N LEU A 66 -6.25 7.78 -2.49
CA LEU A 66 -5.11 8.70 -2.47
C LEU A 66 -4.86 9.27 -1.07
N ASP A 67 -5.92 9.64 -0.35
CA ASP A 67 -5.80 10.12 1.02
C ASP A 67 -5.30 9.04 1.98
N HIS A 68 -5.77 7.80 1.82
CA HIS A 68 -5.28 6.66 2.61
C HIS A 68 -3.79 6.39 2.34
N LEU A 69 -3.40 6.31 1.07
CA LEU A 69 -2.01 6.12 0.66
C LEU A 69 -1.15 7.25 1.23
N ARG A 70 -1.52 8.52 0.98
CA ARG A 70 -0.79 9.68 1.50
C ARG A 70 -0.62 9.59 3.01
N LYS A 71 -1.66 9.22 3.76
CA LYS A 71 -1.62 9.20 5.23
C LYS A 71 -0.71 8.11 5.79
N TYR A 72 -0.71 6.90 5.21
CA TYR A 72 -0.06 5.72 5.80
C TYR A 72 1.21 5.27 5.07
N ILE A 73 1.57 5.86 3.93
CA ILE A 73 2.75 5.45 3.15
C ILE A 73 4.08 5.61 3.89
N VAL A 74 4.15 6.53 4.86
CA VAL A 74 5.34 6.77 5.69
C VAL A 74 5.37 5.94 6.97
N GLU A 75 4.31 5.18 7.26
CA GLU A 75 4.30 4.28 8.42
C GLU A 75 5.10 3.01 8.05
N PRO A 76 6.23 2.71 8.73
CA PRO A 76 7.17 1.66 8.29
C PRO A 76 6.52 0.28 8.09
N ARG A 77 5.51 -0.04 8.91
CA ARG A 77 4.80 -1.32 8.83
C ARG A 77 3.99 -1.50 7.55
N TYR A 78 3.54 -0.41 6.93
CA TYR A 78 2.72 -0.41 5.72
C TYR A 78 3.48 0.10 4.49
N ALA A 79 4.57 0.82 4.70
CA ALA A 79 5.33 1.53 3.65
C ALA A 79 5.64 0.63 2.45
N ARG A 80 6.16 -0.59 2.67
CA ARG A 80 6.49 -1.52 1.58
C ARG A 80 5.29 -1.83 0.67
N LEU A 81 4.13 -2.15 1.27
CA LEU A 81 2.91 -2.45 0.53
C LEU A 81 2.39 -1.19 -0.16
N LEU A 82 2.21 -0.11 0.60
CA LEU A 82 1.55 1.11 0.12
C LEU A 82 2.38 1.86 -0.92
N VAL A 83 3.72 1.82 -0.86
CA VAL A 83 4.59 2.33 -1.92
C VAL A 83 4.39 1.55 -3.22
N GLY A 84 4.24 0.22 -3.16
CA GLY A 84 3.94 -0.59 -4.34
C GLY A 84 2.57 -0.29 -4.94
N ILE A 85 1.57 -0.06 -4.09
CA ILE A 85 0.23 0.34 -4.54
C ILE A 85 0.24 1.77 -5.11
N ALA A 86 0.93 2.70 -4.47
CA ALA A 86 1.06 4.09 -4.93
C ALA A 86 1.70 4.17 -6.31
N HIS A 87 2.78 3.43 -6.58
CA HIS A 87 3.36 3.35 -7.92
C HIS A 87 2.34 2.89 -8.95
N ARG A 88 1.61 1.80 -8.68
CA ARG A 88 0.57 1.31 -9.60
C ARG A 88 -0.54 2.32 -9.85
N VAL A 89 -1.00 3.02 -8.81
CA VAL A 89 -2.01 4.08 -8.96
C VAL A 89 -1.47 5.21 -9.84
N ILE A 90 -0.24 5.64 -9.60
CA ILE A 90 0.41 6.67 -10.43
C ILE A 90 0.50 6.19 -11.88
N ASP A 91 0.92 4.95 -12.14
CA ASP A 91 1.05 4.42 -13.50
C ASP A 91 -0.29 4.33 -14.24
N ILE A 92 -1.37 3.90 -13.55
CA ILE A 92 -2.72 3.78 -14.15
C ILE A 92 -3.27 5.16 -14.53
N TYR A 93 -3.11 6.15 -13.65
CA TYR A 93 -3.72 7.47 -13.83
C TYR A 93 -2.78 8.51 -14.45
N ALA A 94 -1.51 8.18 -14.69
CA ALA A 94 -0.52 9.09 -15.32
C ALA A 94 -1.00 9.66 -16.66
N ALA A 95 -1.70 8.86 -17.47
CA ALA A 95 -2.20 9.28 -18.78
C ALA A 95 -3.42 10.23 -18.72
N VAL A 96 -4.09 10.31 -17.57
CA VAL A 96 -5.28 11.14 -17.34
C VAL A 96 -5.02 12.31 -16.39
N VAL A 97 -3.75 12.54 -16.02
CA VAL A 97 -3.29 13.74 -15.31
C VAL A 97 -3.65 14.98 -16.14
N GLY A 98 -4.23 15.99 -15.49
CA GLY A 98 -4.75 17.20 -16.13
C GLY A 98 -6.28 17.23 -16.28
N ALA A 99 -6.97 16.12 -16.01
CA ALA A 99 -8.44 16.05 -16.06
C ALA A 99 -9.13 16.64 -14.80
N SER A 100 -8.44 16.66 -13.66
CA SER A 100 -8.95 17.23 -12.41
C SER A 100 -7.83 17.80 -11.55
N ALA A 101 -7.87 19.10 -11.29
CA ALA A 101 -6.85 19.80 -10.52
C ALA A 101 -6.67 19.24 -9.10
N GLU A 102 -7.75 18.78 -8.45
CA GLU A 102 -7.68 18.20 -7.11
C GLU A 102 -6.95 16.85 -7.10
N VAL A 103 -7.25 16.00 -8.10
CA VAL A 103 -6.60 14.70 -8.25
C VAL A 103 -5.13 14.87 -8.60
N ASP A 104 -4.82 15.82 -9.48
CA ASP A 104 -3.45 16.14 -9.89
C ASP A 104 -2.61 16.61 -8.70
N GLU A 105 -3.15 17.49 -7.85
CA GLU A 105 -2.46 17.94 -6.64
C GLU A 105 -2.17 16.76 -5.69
N LYS A 106 -3.17 15.91 -5.43
CA LYS A 106 -3.00 14.74 -4.56
C LYS A 106 -1.99 13.73 -5.14
N LEU A 107 -1.98 13.51 -6.45
CA LEU A 107 -1.01 12.65 -7.13
C LEU A 107 0.41 13.21 -7.04
N GLN A 108 0.59 14.52 -7.26
CA GLN A 108 1.90 15.17 -7.11
C GLN A 108 2.42 15.07 -5.68
N GLN A 109 1.57 15.32 -4.68
CA GLN A 109 1.92 15.15 -3.27
C GLN A 109 2.33 13.70 -2.98
N LEU A 110 1.57 12.71 -3.46
CA LEU A 110 1.88 11.30 -3.27
C LEU A 110 3.21 10.93 -3.92
N GLN A 111 3.47 11.38 -5.16
CA GLN A 111 4.71 11.13 -5.87
C GLN A 111 5.92 11.70 -5.11
N GLY A 112 5.80 12.91 -4.55
CA GLY A 112 6.83 13.51 -3.71
C GLY A 112 7.16 12.66 -2.49
N ARG A 113 6.15 12.17 -1.77
CA ARG A 113 6.35 11.29 -0.60
C ARG A 113 6.98 9.95 -0.98
N VAL A 114 6.56 9.35 -2.09
CA VAL A 114 7.14 8.10 -2.60
C VAL A 114 8.63 8.27 -2.92
N LYS A 115 8.99 9.36 -3.61
CA LYS A 115 10.39 9.66 -3.95
C LYS A 115 11.25 9.84 -2.70
N LEU A 116 10.75 10.57 -1.70
CA LEU A 116 11.44 10.76 -0.43
C LEU A 116 11.66 9.43 0.31
N GLU A 117 10.61 8.61 0.41
CA GLU A 117 10.68 7.30 1.07
C GLU A 117 11.69 6.37 0.39
N VAL A 118 11.71 6.33 -0.94
CA VAL A 118 12.68 5.52 -1.70
C VAL A 118 14.12 6.00 -1.47
N ALA A 119 14.33 7.32 -1.42
CA ALA A 119 15.65 7.90 -1.12
C ALA A 119 16.11 7.54 0.30
N LEU A 120 15.25 7.72 1.30
CA LEU A 120 15.53 7.36 2.70
C LEU A 120 15.87 5.87 2.83
N GLN A 121 15.12 4.99 2.16
CA GLN A 121 15.40 3.55 2.15
C GLN A 121 16.72 3.20 1.45
N ALA A 122 17.14 3.97 0.44
CA ALA A 122 18.45 3.78 -0.19
C ALA A 122 19.59 4.18 0.75
N ASP A 123 19.45 5.29 1.46
CA ASP A 123 20.45 5.77 2.42
C ASP A 123 20.56 4.86 3.64
N LEU A 124 19.44 4.38 4.20
CA LEU A 124 19.45 3.39 5.27
C LEU A 124 20.15 2.09 4.85
N ARG A 125 19.94 1.62 3.61
CA ARG A 125 20.62 0.43 3.08
C ARG A 125 22.12 0.64 2.95
N ARG A 126 22.56 1.83 2.51
CA ARG A 126 24.00 2.18 2.44
C ARG A 126 24.63 2.18 3.82
N LEU A 127 23.96 2.76 4.82
CA LEU A 127 24.42 2.78 6.20
C LEU A 127 24.54 1.35 6.76
N GLN A 128 23.53 0.50 6.56
CA GLN A 128 23.57 -0.90 6.96
C GLN A 128 24.77 -1.65 6.35
N GLY A 129 24.96 -1.52 5.03
CA GLY A 129 26.10 -2.15 4.34
C GLY A 129 27.47 -1.62 4.79
N SER A 130 27.53 -0.37 5.26
CA SER A 130 28.78 0.20 5.83
C SER A 130 29.08 -0.29 7.26
N LEU A 131 28.05 -0.67 8.01
CA LEU A 131 28.17 -1.17 9.38
C LEU A 131 28.51 -2.67 9.42
N GLU A 132 28.06 -3.45 8.43
CA GLU A 132 28.32 -4.88 8.35
C GLU A 132 29.81 -5.26 8.44
N PRO A 133 30.74 -4.63 7.67
CA PRO A 133 32.17 -4.89 7.80
C PRO A 133 32.75 -4.53 9.17
N LEU A 134 32.27 -3.44 9.79
CA LEU A 134 32.73 -2.99 11.11
C LEU A 134 32.31 -3.97 12.21
N LEU A 135 31.08 -4.46 12.15
CA LEU A 135 30.56 -5.47 13.07
C LEU A 135 31.26 -6.82 12.86
N ALA A 136 31.49 -7.23 11.61
CA ALA A 136 32.21 -8.45 11.30
C ALA A 136 33.66 -8.41 11.82
N ALA A 137 34.33 -7.26 11.69
CA ALA A 137 35.67 -7.05 12.24
C ALA A 137 35.69 -7.04 13.78
N SER A 138 34.64 -6.51 14.42
CA SER A 138 34.52 -6.46 15.88
C SER A 138 34.11 -7.80 16.52
N LEU A 139 33.35 -8.64 15.82
CA LEU A 139 32.86 -9.94 16.30
C LEU A 139 33.75 -11.11 15.82
N GLY A 140 34.53 -10.89 14.77
CA GLY A 140 35.54 -11.81 14.24
C GLY A 140 36.91 -11.61 14.86
N MET A 141 37.05 -11.80 16.18
CA MET A 141 38.35 -12.15 16.78
C MET A 141 38.34 -13.62 17.20
N PRO A 142 38.92 -14.54 16.42
CA PRO A 142 39.44 -15.77 17.00
C PRO A 142 40.62 -15.40 17.90
N ARG A 143 40.41 -15.45 19.22
CA ARG A 143 41.52 -15.56 20.16
C ARG A 143 41.84 -17.04 20.31
N GLY A 144 43.02 -17.41 19.82
CA GLY A 144 43.89 -18.50 20.30
C GLY A 144 43.25 -19.84 20.60
#